data_AF-A0A1F5BTB6-F1
#
_entry.id   AF-A0A1F5BTB6-F1
#
_cell.length_a   1.000
_cell.length_b   1.000
_cell.length_c   1.000
_cell.angle_alpha   90.00
_cell.angle_beta   90.00
_cell.angle_gamma   90.00
#
_symmetry.space_group_name_H-M   'P 1'
#
loop_
_entity.id
_entity.type
_entity.pdbx_description
1 polymer ?
#
loop_
_entity_poly.entity_id
_entity_poly.type
_entity_poly.pdbx_seq_one_letter_code
_entity_poly.pdbx_strand_id
1 'polypeptide(L)'
;MNHKNMHKVQQLIIHSSPLALGIVASYLFWRSNMLLLALYLLAVLFLILSGKDKKVELWIVLYGMVTGFIIEAVGTSVSGYQSFVQPDIFGIPYWLVVVWGYGFLLMKRVSLIIAAGSPWVRN
;
A
#
# COMPACT_ATOMS: atom_id res chain seq x y z
N MET A 1 -3.82 -29.51 11.44
CA MET A 1 -3.93 -28.72 10.17
C MET A 1 -2.91 -29.28 9.18
N ASN A 2 -3.28 -29.55 7.93
CA ASN A 2 -2.34 -30.11 6.94
C ASN A 2 -1.16 -29.15 6.70
N HIS A 3 0.08 -29.65 6.56
CA HIS A 3 1.31 -28.86 6.44
C HIS A 3 1.24 -27.82 5.31
N LYS A 4 0.55 -28.15 4.21
CA LYS A 4 0.31 -27.26 3.07
C LYS A 4 -0.59 -26.07 3.41
N ASN A 5 -1.56 -26.26 4.31
CA ASN A 5 -2.46 -25.19 4.76
C ASN A 5 -1.76 -24.24 5.73
N MET A 6 -0.88 -24.77 6.59
CA MET A 6 -0.08 -23.97 7.53
C MET A 6 0.87 -23.02 6.80
N HIS A 7 1.56 -23.50 5.75
CA HIS A 7 2.43 -22.65 4.93
C HIS A 7 1.67 -21.51 4.24
N LYS A 8 0.44 -21.74 3.77
CA LYS A 8 -0.40 -20.70 3.14
C LYS A 8 -0.83 -19.62 4.13
N VAL A 9 -1.24 -20.01 5.33
CA VAL A 9 -1.61 -19.06 6.39
C VAL A 9 -0.40 -18.22 6.80
N GLN A 10 0.78 -18.84 6.94
CA GLN A 10 2.02 -18.11 7.22
C GLN A 10 2.34 -17.09 6.12
N GLN A 11 2.23 -17.46 4.85
CA GLN A 11 2.45 -16.54 3.73
C GLN A 11 1.46 -15.37 3.75
N LEU A 12 0.18 -15.65 4.00
CA LEU A 12 -0.83 -14.59 4.12
C LEU A 12 -0.47 -13.62 5.25
N ILE A 13 -0.15 -14.13 6.45
CA ILE A 13 0.24 -13.30 7.59
C ILE A 13 1.49 -12.46 7.26
N ILE A 14 2.52 -13.07 6.69
CA ILE A 14 3.76 -12.37 6.32
C ILE A 14 3.46 -11.24 5.32
N HIS A 15 2.66 -11.51 4.30
CA HIS A 15 2.33 -10.52 3.27
C HIS A 15 1.30 -9.48 3.69
N SER A 16 0.48 -9.75 4.70
CA SER A 16 -0.43 -8.79 5.33
C SER A 16 0.23 -7.98 6.46
N SER A 17 1.36 -8.44 7.01
CA SER A 17 2.06 -7.74 8.08
C SER A 17 2.47 -6.31 7.74
N PRO A 18 2.93 -5.98 6.51
CA PRO A 18 3.22 -4.60 6.15
C PRO A 18 1.94 -3.75 6.21
N LEU A 19 0.78 -4.28 5.81
CA LEU A 19 -0.47 -3.51 5.89
C LEU A 19 -0.75 -3.08 7.32
N ALA A 20 -0.64 -4.01 8.28
CA ALA A 20 -0.82 -3.71 9.70
C ALA A 20 0.19 -2.68 10.20
N LEU A 21 1.47 -2.83 9.84
CA LEU A 21 2.52 -1.86 10.20
C LEU A 21 2.25 -0.48 9.60
N GLY A 22 1.76 -0.42 8.36
CA GLY A 22 1.38 0.82 7.69
C GLY A 22 0.26 1.54 8.45
N ILE A 23 -0.79 0.83 8.85
CA ILE A 23 -1.90 1.40 9.63
C ILE A 23 -1.41 1.95 10.98
N VAL A 24 -0.59 1.17 11.69
CA VAL A 24 -0.02 1.59 12.98
C VAL A 24 0.89 2.81 12.81
N ALA A 25 1.74 2.83 11.78
CA ALA A 25 2.60 3.96 11.48
C ALA A 25 1.78 5.23 11.18
N SER A 26 0.75 5.15 10.32
CA SER A 26 -0.16 6.27 10.08
C SER A 26 -0.78 6.77 11.39
N TYR A 27 -1.32 5.88 12.22
CA TYR A 27 -1.99 6.27 13.45
C TYR A 27 -1.06 6.97 14.45
N LEU A 28 0.19 6.54 14.54
CA LEU A 28 1.17 7.12 15.49
C LEU A 28 1.79 8.42 14.97
N PHE A 29 2.02 8.52 13.66
CA PHE A 29 2.85 9.58 13.06
C PHE A 29 2.09 10.53 12.11
N TRP A 30 0.76 10.50 12.06
CA TRP A 30 -0.05 11.35 11.17
C TRP A 30 0.19 12.86 11.33
N ARG A 31 0.75 13.31 12.45
CA ARG A 31 1.13 14.72 12.69
C ARG A 31 2.51 15.11 12.16
N SER A 32 3.24 14.17 11.56
CA SER A 32 4.58 14.39 11.04
C SER A 32 4.67 13.90 9.60
N ASN A 33 4.25 14.76 8.67
CA ASN A 33 4.18 14.41 7.24
C ASN A 33 5.52 13.91 6.68
N MET A 34 6.64 14.57 7.05
CA MET A 34 7.97 14.20 6.57
C MET A 34 8.42 12.83 7.09
N LEU A 35 8.12 12.52 8.35
CA LEU A 35 8.46 11.22 8.92
C LEU A 35 7.66 10.10 8.24
N LEU A 36 6.36 10.28 8.06
CA LEU A 36 5.53 9.30 7.35
C LEU A 36 5.96 9.13 5.89
N LEU A 37 6.28 10.23 5.20
CA LEU A 37 6.78 10.17 3.84
C LEU A 37 8.05 9.31 3.76
N ALA A 38 9.02 9.55 4.64
CA ALA A 38 10.25 8.77 4.70
C ALA A 38 9.96 7.29 5.01
N LEU A 39 9.11 7.00 5.99
CA LEU A 39 8.74 5.62 6.36
C LEU A 39 8.10 4.88 5.19
N TYR A 40 7.17 5.50 4.47
CA TYR A 40 6.52 4.86 3.32
C TYR A 40 7.44 4.71 2.12
N LEU A 41 8.31 5.67 1.83
CA LEU A 41 9.31 5.53 0.77
C LEU A 41 10.26 4.36 1.07
N LEU A 42 10.74 4.25 2.31
CA LEU A 42 11.58 3.14 2.75
C LEU A 42 10.82 1.80 2.71
N ALA A 43 9.57 1.77 3.15
CA ALA A 43 8.74 0.58 3.11
C ALA A 43 8.47 0.12 1.67
N VAL A 44 8.10 1.04 0.77
CA VAL A 44 7.91 0.75 -0.66
C VAL A 44 9.20 0.24 -1.28
N LEU A 45 10.34 0.90 -1.03
CA LEU A 45 11.64 0.47 -1.54
C LEU A 45 11.97 -0.94 -1.04
N PHE A 46 11.84 -1.19 0.27
CA PHE A 46 12.07 -2.51 0.86
C PHE A 46 11.15 -3.57 0.27
N LEU A 47 9.86 -3.27 0.07
CA LEU A 47 8.92 -4.19 -0.54
C LEU A 47 9.31 -4.48 -1.99
N ILE A 48 9.59 -3.49 -2.83
CA ILE A 48 10.04 -3.70 -4.22
C ILE A 48 11.32 -4.55 -4.24
N LEU A 49 12.31 -4.24 -3.40
CA LEU A 49 13.58 -4.98 -3.37
C LEU A 49 13.42 -6.44 -2.94
N SER A 50 12.54 -6.71 -1.97
CA SER A 50 12.16 -8.07 -1.55
C SER A 50 11.25 -8.81 -2.54
N GLY A 51 10.75 -8.10 -3.55
CA GLY A 51 9.86 -8.62 -4.58
C GLY A 51 10.55 -9.47 -5.64
N LYS A 52 9.80 -10.44 -6.17
CA LYS A 52 10.23 -11.27 -7.30
C LYS A 52 10.23 -10.51 -8.62
N ASP A 53 9.26 -9.62 -8.82
CA ASP A 53 9.10 -8.86 -10.08
C ASP A 53 9.16 -7.35 -9.82
N LYS A 54 10.39 -6.84 -9.72
CA LYS A 54 10.67 -5.45 -9.33
C LYS A 54 10.12 -4.43 -10.32
N LYS A 55 10.17 -4.75 -11.63
CA LYS A 55 9.71 -3.85 -12.68
C LYS A 55 8.20 -3.70 -12.63
N VAL A 56 7.46 -4.82 -12.58
CA VAL A 56 6.00 -4.78 -12.49
C VAL A 56 5.55 -4.13 -11.17
N GLU A 57 6.22 -4.43 -10.07
CA GLU A 57 5.89 -3.82 -8.78
C GLU A 57 6.14 -2.31 -8.74
N LEU A 58 7.23 -1.83 -9.35
CA LEU A 58 7.47 -0.40 -9.51
C LEU A 58 6.34 0.26 -10.32
N TRP A 59 5.92 -0.34 -11.44
CA TRP A 59 4.82 0.20 -12.24
C TRP A 59 3.49 0.22 -11.48
N ILE A 60 3.20 -0.81 -10.69
CA ILE A 60 2.01 -0.85 -9.83
C ILE A 60 2.05 0.28 -8.79
N VAL A 61 3.20 0.51 -8.17
CA VAL A 61 3.38 1.59 -7.18
C VAL A 61 3.16 2.95 -7.86
N LEU A 62 3.82 3.21 -8.98
CA LEU A 62 3.68 4.47 -9.72
C LEU A 62 2.24 4.71 -10.17
N TYR A 63 1.58 3.67 -10.68
CA TYR A 63 0.17 3.74 -11.04
C TYR A 63 -0.70 4.09 -9.83
N GLY A 64 -0.52 3.38 -8.71
CA GLY A 64 -1.24 3.65 -7.47
C GLY A 64 -1.02 5.08 -6.96
N MET A 65 0.22 5.58 -7.00
CA MET A 65 0.54 6.96 -6.61
C MET A 65 -0.21 7.99 -7.47
N VAL A 66 -0.19 7.82 -8.80
CA VAL A 66 -0.87 8.75 -9.72
C VAL A 66 -2.39 8.68 -9.54
N THR A 67 -2.97 7.48 -9.51
CA THR A 67 -4.41 7.30 -9.34
C THR A 67 -4.88 7.82 -7.99
N GLY A 68 -4.15 7.49 -6.92
CA GLY A 68 -4.43 7.97 -5.56
C GLY A 68 -4.35 9.49 -5.47
N PHE A 69 -3.30 10.10 -6.01
CA PHE A 69 -3.17 11.55 -6.08
C PHE A 69 -4.39 12.21 -6.74
N ILE A 70 -4.84 11.69 -7.90
CA ILE A 70 -6.01 12.24 -8.61
C ILE A 70 -7.28 12.12 -7.75
N ILE A 71 -7.53 10.94 -7.18
CA ILE A 71 -8.72 10.70 -6.33
C ILE A 71 -8.73 11.67 -5.15
N GLU A 72 -7.61 11.75 -4.43
CA GLU A 72 -7.50 12.56 -3.23
C GLU A 72 -7.60 14.05 -3.54
N ALA A 73 -6.93 14.53 -4.59
CA ALA A 73 -6.96 15.92 -5.02
C ALA A 73 -8.37 16.35 -5.48
N VAL A 74 -9.11 15.48 -6.19
CA VAL A 74 -10.52 15.74 -6.52
C VAL A 74 -11.39 15.74 -5.27
N GLY A 75 -11.13 14.82 -4.34
CA GLY A 75 -11.83 14.73 -3.06
C GLY A 75 -11.65 15.95 -2.16
N THR A 76 -10.47 16.53 -2.12
CA THR A 76 -10.16 17.71 -1.31
C THR A 76 -10.45 19.01 -2.02
N SER A 77 -9.93 19.19 -3.23
CA SER A 77 -9.86 20.51 -3.88
C SER A 77 -11.07 20.81 -4.76
N VAL A 78 -11.74 19.79 -5.29
CA VAL A 78 -12.88 19.97 -6.21
C VAL A 78 -14.21 19.78 -5.48
N SER A 79 -14.34 18.65 -4.78
CA SER A 79 -15.60 18.30 -4.09
C SER A 79 -15.63 18.76 -2.63
N GLY A 80 -14.48 18.90 -1.98
CA GLY A 80 -14.38 19.33 -0.59
C GLY A 80 -14.97 18.35 0.43
N TYR A 81 -15.25 17.09 0.04
CA TYR A 81 -15.86 16.12 0.97
C TYR A 81 -14.89 15.67 2.07
N GLN A 82 -13.59 15.86 1.84
CA GLN A 82 -12.54 15.50 2.78
C GLN A 82 -11.55 16.64 2.99
N SER A 83 -10.97 16.69 4.18
CA SER A 83 -9.93 17.64 4.55
C SER A 83 -8.89 16.97 5.45
N PHE A 84 -7.66 17.47 5.39
CA PHE A 84 -6.53 16.95 6.14
C PHE A 84 -6.02 17.98 7.14
N VAL A 85 -5.58 17.53 8.31
CA VAL A 85 -5.11 18.42 9.39
C VAL A 85 -3.79 19.12 9.04
N GLN A 86 -2.93 18.45 8.27
CA GLN A 86 -1.67 18.98 7.78
C GLN A 86 -1.58 18.74 6.27
N PRO A 87 -2.26 19.56 5.45
CA PRO A 87 -2.20 19.43 4.00
C PRO A 87 -0.87 19.98 3.47
N ASP A 88 -0.35 19.37 2.41
CA ASP A 88 0.82 19.87 1.70
C ASP A 88 0.42 20.36 0.29
N ILE A 89 0.28 19.44 -0.67
CA ILE A 89 0.04 19.75 -2.09
C ILE A 89 -1.43 19.52 -2.42
N PHE A 90 -2.12 20.43 -3.12
CA PHE A 90 -3.56 20.28 -3.47
C PHE A 90 -4.47 19.86 -2.29
N GLY A 91 -4.15 20.36 -1.08
CA GLY A 91 -4.90 20.02 0.12
C GLY A 91 -4.64 18.62 0.67
N ILE A 92 -3.67 17.86 0.14
CA ILE A 92 -3.36 16.49 0.55
C ILE A 92 -1.91 16.38 1.08
N PRO A 93 -1.64 15.54 2.10
CA PRO A 93 -0.29 15.30 2.59
C PRO A 93 0.57 14.53 1.58
N TYR A 94 1.86 14.84 1.46
CA TYR A 94 2.75 14.16 0.49
C TYR A 94 2.84 12.65 0.71
N TRP A 95 2.88 12.22 1.98
CA TRP A 95 2.97 10.81 2.33
C TRP A 95 1.76 10.01 1.84
N LEU A 96 0.59 10.65 1.73
CA LEU A 96 -0.64 9.98 1.31
C LEU A 96 -0.54 9.48 -0.14
N VAL A 97 0.12 10.25 -1.00
CA VAL A 97 0.38 9.84 -2.40
C VAL A 97 1.21 8.56 -2.44
N VAL A 98 2.26 8.48 -1.63
CA VAL A 98 3.12 7.28 -1.55
C VAL A 98 2.36 6.10 -0.93
N VAL A 99 1.50 6.35 0.05
CA VAL A 99 0.63 5.34 0.67
C VAL A 99 -0.29 4.66 -0.33
N TRP A 100 -0.81 5.39 -1.31
CA TRP A 100 -1.61 4.80 -2.37
C TRP A 100 -0.81 3.78 -3.20
N GLY A 101 0.41 4.13 -3.61
CA GLY A 101 1.30 3.19 -4.30
C GLY A 101 1.64 1.97 -3.43
N TYR A 102 1.94 2.21 -2.16
CA TYR A 102 2.16 1.16 -1.15
C TYR A 102 0.97 0.20 -1.03
N GLY A 103 -0.24 0.73 -0.91
CA GLY A 103 -1.48 -0.04 -0.81
C GLY A 103 -1.70 -0.92 -2.03
N PHE A 104 -1.53 -0.38 -3.24
CA PHE A 104 -1.67 -1.12 -4.50
C PHE A 104 -0.68 -2.29 -4.60
N LEU A 105 0.58 -2.08 -4.20
CA LEU A 105 1.58 -3.14 -4.16
C LEU A 105 1.17 -4.28 -3.21
N LEU A 106 0.67 -3.94 -2.02
CA LEU A 106 0.19 -4.93 -1.06
C LEU A 106 -1.07 -5.65 -1.56
N MET A 107 -2.02 -4.94 -2.16
CA MET A 107 -3.22 -5.53 -2.76
C MET A 107 -2.83 -6.57 -3.81
N LYS A 108 -1.87 -6.27 -4.70
CA LYS A 108 -1.36 -7.24 -5.69
C LYS A 108 -0.80 -8.49 -5.00
N ARG A 109 0.06 -8.32 -3.98
CA ARG A 109 0.70 -9.45 -3.29
C ARG A 109 -0.31 -10.33 -2.55
N VAL A 110 -1.24 -9.74 -1.81
CA VAL A 110 -2.30 -10.45 -1.10
C VAL A 110 -3.23 -11.15 -2.11
N SER A 111 -3.61 -10.46 -3.18
CA SER A 111 -4.48 -11.01 -4.23
C SER A 111 -3.88 -12.24 -4.90
N LEU A 112 -2.57 -12.25 -5.17
CA LEU A 112 -1.90 -13.42 -5.74
C LEU A 112 -1.92 -14.65 -4.82
N ILE A 113 -1.80 -14.44 -3.50
CA ILE A 113 -1.85 -15.53 -2.52
C ILE A 113 -3.27 -16.10 -2.45
N ILE A 114 -4.28 -15.24 -2.42
CA ILE A 114 -5.69 -15.63 -2.42
C ILE A 114 -6.02 -16.36 -3.73
N ALA A 115 -5.60 -15.81 -4.88
CA ALA A 115 -5.81 -16.39 -6.20
C ALA A 115 -5.14 -17.76 -6.34
N ALA A 116 -3.90 -17.94 -5.86
CA ALA A 116 -3.23 -19.25 -5.83
C ALA A 116 -3.94 -20.27 -4.90
N GLY A 117 -4.74 -19.78 -3.94
CA GLY A 117 -5.63 -20.57 -3.11
C GLY A 117 -6.95 -20.95 -3.81
N SER A 118 -7.38 -20.15 -4.78
CA SER A 118 -8.67 -20.23 -5.46
C SER A 118 -8.77 -21.46 -6.38
N PRO A 119 -9.91 -22.18 -6.38
CA PRO A 119 -10.16 -23.26 -7.34
C PRO A 119 -10.22 -22.75 -8.79
N TRP A 120 -10.52 -21.46 -9.00
CA TRP A 120 -10.68 -20.85 -10.32
C TRP A 120 -9.36 -20.59 -11.07
N VAL A 121 -8.20 -20.80 -10.44
CA VAL A 121 -6.86 -20.49 -11.00
C VAL A 121 -6.05 -21.77 -11.26
N ARG A 122 -6.51 -22.93 -10.78
CA ARG A 122 -5.86 -24.22 -11.07
C ARG A 122 -6.43 -24.81 -12.36
N ASN A 123 -5.73 -24.56 -13.47
CA ASN A 123 -5.82 -25.40 -14.66
C ASN A 123 -4.94 -26.64 -14.47
#